data_AF-A0A850AHX3-F1
#
_entry.id   AF-A0A850AHX3-F1
#
_cell.length_a   1.000
_cell.length_b   1.000
_cell.length_c   1.000
_cell.angle_alpha   90.00
_cell.angle_beta   90.00
_cell.angle_gamma   90.00
#
_symmetry.space_group_name_H-M   'P 1'
#
loop_
_entity.id
_entity.type
_entity.pdbx_description
1 polymer ?
#
loop_
_entity_poly.entity_id
_entity_poly.type
_entity_poly.pdbx_seq_one_letter_code
_entity_poly.pdbx_strand_id
1 'polypeptide(L)'
;MLWNEIKGRKLRGYQFMRQKPIGEYIVDFFCSRLKLVIEIDGESHAGKEACDRMRQKKLEALGLTFLRFEELAVRYNLDRVIQSIENRVQEIEAAAGNPPGRREYGN
;
A
#
# COMPACT_ATOMS: atom_id res chain seq x y z
N MET A 1 -13.87 5.48 1.84
CA MET A 1 -13.30 5.61 3.20
C MET A 1 -11.78 5.70 3.12
N LEU A 2 -11.00 4.61 3.03
CA LEU A 2 -9.51 4.72 2.98
C LEU A 2 -8.95 5.53 1.79
N TRP A 3 -9.49 5.33 0.58
CA TRP A 3 -9.02 6.06 -0.60
C TRP A 3 -9.05 7.59 -0.44
N ASN A 4 -10.03 8.14 0.29
CA ASN A 4 -10.14 9.59 0.46
C ASN A 4 -9.02 10.19 1.32
N GLU A 5 -8.42 9.36 2.17
CA GLU A 5 -7.37 9.75 3.12
C GLU A 5 -5.98 9.66 2.47
N ILE A 6 -5.76 8.72 1.56
CA ILE A 6 -4.46 8.49 0.92
C ILE A 6 -4.33 9.06 -0.51
N LYS A 7 -5.45 9.43 -1.16
CA LYS A 7 -5.43 10.01 -2.51
C LYS A 7 -4.79 11.41 -2.54
N GLY A 8 -4.36 11.83 -3.73
CA GLY A 8 -3.96 13.21 -3.97
C GLY A 8 -2.74 13.67 -3.17
N ARG A 9 -1.80 12.76 -2.89
CA ARG A 9 -0.57 13.06 -2.12
C ARG A 9 -0.83 13.53 -0.68
N LYS A 10 -2.00 13.22 -0.12
CA LYS A 10 -2.36 13.55 1.27
C LYS A 10 -1.48 12.85 2.30
N LEU A 11 -1.12 11.59 2.04
CA LEU A 11 -0.27 10.82 2.94
C LEU A 11 1.20 11.18 2.68
N ARG A 12 1.74 12.09 3.49
CA ARG A 12 3.15 12.53 3.48
C ARG A 12 3.70 12.95 2.10
N GLY A 13 2.83 13.39 1.18
CA GLY A 13 3.22 13.79 -0.18
C GLY A 13 3.33 12.64 -1.19
N TYR A 14 3.06 11.39 -0.80
CA TYR A 14 3.15 10.24 -1.70
C TYR A 14 1.87 9.99 -2.47
N GLN A 15 2.04 9.69 -3.76
CA GLN A 15 0.94 9.32 -4.62
C GLN A 15 0.64 7.82 -4.48
N PHE A 16 -0.58 7.53 -4.03
CA PHE A 16 -1.16 6.19 -4.07
C PHE A 16 -2.08 6.07 -5.28
N MET A 17 -1.97 4.96 -6.00
CA MET A 17 -2.84 4.53 -7.08
C MET A 17 -3.76 3.44 -6.56
N ARG A 18 -5.03 3.43 -6.98
CA ARG A 18 -6.01 2.40 -6.61
C ARG A 18 -6.14 1.34 -7.72
N GLN A 19 -6.38 0.08 -7.36
CA GLN A 19 -6.62 -1.04 -8.28
C GLN A 19 -5.55 -1.15 -9.37
N LYS A 20 -4.28 -1.12 -8.96
CA LYS A 20 -3.17 -1.10 -9.90
C LYS A 20 -2.87 -2.52 -10.38
N PRO A 21 -2.86 -2.79 -11.70
CA PRO A 21 -2.31 -4.04 -12.21
C PRO A 21 -0.78 -4.02 -12.10
N ILE A 22 -0.21 -5.04 -11.45
CA ILE A 22 1.22 -5.31 -11.32
C ILE A 22 1.46 -6.75 -11.77
N GLY A 23 1.94 -6.91 -13.01
CA GLY A 23 2.04 -8.23 -13.64
C GLY A 23 0.67 -8.87 -13.80
N GLU A 24 0.51 -10.09 -13.28
CA GLU A 24 -0.75 -10.86 -13.33
C GLU A 24 -1.71 -10.54 -12.17
N TYR A 25 -1.46 -9.48 -11.42
CA TYR A 25 -2.19 -9.14 -10.20
C TYR A 25 -2.77 -7.75 -10.22
N ILE A 26 -3.89 -7.58 -9.50
CA ILE A 26 -4.49 -6.28 -9.26
C ILE A 26 -4.44 -6.04 -7.76
N VAL A 27 -3.68 -5.02 -7.33
CA VAL A 27 -3.53 -4.66 -5.93
C VAL A 27 -4.45 -3.48 -5.58
N ASP A 28 -5.00 -3.44 -4.37
CA ASP A 28 -5.96 -2.40 -3.97
C ASP A 28 -5.34 -1.01 -3.99
N PHE A 29 -4.16 -0.84 -3.41
CA PHE A 29 -3.40 0.40 -3.49
C PHE A 29 -1.91 0.17 -3.72
N PHE A 30 -1.29 1.06 -4.49
CA PHE A 30 0.13 1.01 -4.83
C PHE A 30 0.78 2.39 -4.82
N CYS A 31 1.94 2.51 -4.18
CA CYS A 31 2.82 3.66 -4.26
C CYS A 31 4.14 3.26 -4.94
N SER A 32 4.39 3.80 -6.13
CA SER A 32 5.58 3.49 -6.93
C SER A 32 6.89 3.95 -6.27
N ARG A 33 6.89 5.14 -5.67
CA ARG A 33 8.09 5.74 -5.05
C ARG A 33 8.56 4.98 -3.83
N LEU A 34 7.63 4.45 -3.05
CA LEU A 34 7.93 3.64 -1.86
C LEU A 34 8.00 2.14 -2.19
N LYS A 35 7.68 1.74 -3.43
CA LYS A 35 7.43 0.34 -3.81
C LYS A 35 6.46 -0.35 -2.83
N LEU A 36 5.48 0.39 -2.30
CA LEU A 36 4.58 -0.07 -1.25
C LEU A 36 3.23 -0.47 -1.86
N VAL A 37 2.80 -1.69 -1.56
CA VAL A 37 1.51 -2.27 -1.91
C VAL A 37 0.67 -2.37 -0.63
N ILE A 38 -0.59 -1.95 -0.70
CA ILE A 38 -1.57 -2.12 0.37
C ILE A 38 -2.72 -2.96 -0.18
N GLU A 39 -3.03 -4.07 0.49
CA GLU A 39 -4.15 -4.95 0.17
C GLU A 39 -5.15 -4.96 1.32
N ILE A 40 -6.43 -4.94 0.98
CA ILE A 40 -7.51 -5.10 1.95
C ILE A 40 -8.05 -6.51 1.78
N ASP A 41 -7.68 -7.39 2.69
CA ASP A 41 -8.09 -8.79 2.65
C ASP A 41 -9.40 -8.96 3.42
N GLY A 42 -10.32 -9.74 2.85
CA GLY A 42 -11.53 -10.18 3.53
C GLY A 42 -11.41 -11.66 3.86
N GLU A 43 -12.00 -12.10 4.98
CA GLU A 43 -11.96 -13.50 5.45
C GLU A 43 -12.41 -14.55 4.41
N SER A 44 -12.92 -14.14 3.25
CA SER A 44 -13.39 -14.99 2.16
C SER A 44 -12.32 -15.46 1.16
N HIS A 45 -11.03 -15.18 1.35
CA HIS A 45 -9.96 -15.67 0.45
C HIS A 45 -9.50 -17.13 0.73
N ALA A 46 -10.31 -17.92 1.44
CA ALA A 46 -10.06 -19.35 1.67
C ALA A 46 -10.17 -20.15 0.35
N GLY A 47 -9.02 -20.43 -0.28
CA GLY A 47 -8.92 -21.33 -1.44
C GLY A 47 -7.95 -20.92 -2.55
N LYS A 48 -7.47 -19.67 -2.58
CA LYS A 48 -6.49 -19.18 -3.58
C LYS A 48 -5.08 -18.92 -3.01
N GLU A 49 -4.90 -19.12 -1.71
CA GLU A 49 -3.71 -18.70 -0.98
C GLU A 49 -2.39 -19.29 -1.50
N ALA A 50 -2.39 -20.54 -1.98
CA ALA A 50 -1.15 -21.18 -2.41
C ALA A 50 -0.58 -20.54 -3.69
N CYS A 51 -1.45 -20.23 -4.65
CA CYS A 51 -1.06 -19.50 -5.86
C CYS A 51 -0.70 -18.04 -5.53
N ASP A 52 -1.42 -17.41 -4.60
CA ASP A 52 -1.13 -16.04 -4.18
C ASP A 52 0.20 -15.91 -3.43
N ARG A 53 0.54 -16.84 -2.53
CA ARG A 53 1.81 -16.81 -1.78
C ARG A 53 3.03 -16.90 -2.70
N MET A 54 2.98 -17.78 -3.68
CA MET A 54 4.13 -18.03 -4.58
C MET A 54 4.41 -16.83 -5.48
N ARG A 55 3.34 -16.16 -5.90
CA ARG A 55 3.40 -15.01 -6.77
C ARG A 55 3.59 -13.70 -5.97
N GLN A 56 3.12 -13.59 -4.72
CA GLN A 56 3.53 -12.54 -3.77
C GLN A 56 5.05 -12.56 -3.57
N LYS A 57 5.65 -13.74 -3.35
CA LYS A 57 7.11 -13.89 -3.26
C LYS A 57 7.84 -13.36 -4.50
N LYS A 58 7.25 -13.51 -5.70
CA LYS A 58 7.83 -12.93 -6.93
C LYS A 58 7.77 -11.41 -6.92
N LEU A 59 6.69 -10.81 -6.42
CA LEU A 59 6.57 -9.36 -6.29
C LEU A 59 7.51 -8.82 -5.21
N GLU A 60 7.63 -9.50 -4.06
CA GLU A 60 8.59 -9.16 -3.01
C GLU A 60 10.04 -9.21 -3.53
N ALA A 61 10.37 -10.18 -4.39
CA ALA A 61 11.67 -10.25 -5.06
C ALA A 61 11.97 -9.05 -5.98
N LEU A 62 10.96 -8.29 -6.41
CA LEU A 62 11.12 -7.02 -7.15
C LEU A 62 11.38 -5.82 -6.22
N GLY A 63 11.49 -6.07 -4.91
CA GLY A 63 11.65 -5.06 -3.86
C GLY A 63 10.35 -4.36 -3.52
N LEU A 64 9.19 -4.99 -3.78
CA LEU A 64 7.89 -4.49 -3.36
C LEU A 64 7.64 -4.86 -1.90
N THR A 65 7.11 -3.92 -1.13
CA THR A 65 6.70 -4.11 0.26
C THR A 65 5.19 -4.25 0.32
N PHE A 66 4.69 -5.22 1.07
CA PHE A 66 3.25 -5.45 1.24
C PHE A 66 2.79 -5.06 2.65
N LEU A 67 1.63 -4.38 2.70
CA LEU A 67 0.84 -4.16 3.90
C LEU A 67 -0.56 -4.74 3.67
N ARG A 68 -1.00 -5.62 4.55
CA ARG A 68 -2.35 -6.19 4.50
C ARG A 68 -3.15 -5.73 5.68
N PHE A 69 -4.39 -5.32 5.42
CA PHE A 69 -5.35 -4.97 6.46
C PHE A 69 -6.62 -5.78 6.26
N GLU A 70 -7.23 -6.20 7.36
CA GLU A 70 -8.56 -6.82 7.31
C GLU A 70 -9.61 -5.78 6.90
N GLU A 71 -10.60 -6.20 6.11
CA GLU A 71 -11.73 -5.34 5.73
C GLU A 71 -12.40 -4.70 6.95
N LEU A 72 -12.57 -5.48 8.04
CA LEU A 72 -13.13 -5.00 9.30
C LEU A 72 -12.27 -3.89 9.93
N ALA A 73 -10.94 -4.00 9.86
CA ALA A 73 -10.04 -2.96 10.36
C ALA A 73 -10.19 -1.67 9.55
N VAL A 74 -10.30 -1.75 8.22
CA VAL A 74 -10.53 -0.56 7.37
C VAL A 74 -11.90 0.06 7.62
N ARG A 75 -12.91 -0.77 7.91
CA ARG A 75 -14.29 -0.34 8.13
C ARG A 75 -14.51 0.31 9.49
N TYR A 76 -13.95 -0.27 10.56
CA TYR A 76 -14.21 0.15 11.94
C TYR A 76 -13.06 0.90 12.60
N ASN A 77 -11.83 0.72 12.12
CA ASN A 77 -10.61 1.27 12.73
C ASN A 77 -9.73 2.00 11.70
N LEU A 78 -10.37 2.81 10.83
CA LEU A 78 -9.70 3.49 9.73
C LEU A 78 -8.50 4.34 10.18
N ASP A 79 -8.63 5.02 11.32
CA ASP A 79 -7.56 5.86 11.88
C ASP A 79 -6.30 5.05 12.21
N ARG A 80 -6.47 3.87 12.83
CA ARG A 80 -5.35 2.94 13.10
C ARG A 80 -4.72 2.43 11.81
N VAL A 81 -5.52 2.17 10.78
CA VAL A 81 -5.00 1.74 9.46
C VAL A 81 -4.14 2.85 8.86
N ILE A 82 -4.61 4.09 8.88
CA ILE A 82 -3.85 5.24 8.37
C ILE A 82 -2.56 5.44 9.14
N GLN A 83 -2.60 5.42 10.47
CA GLN A 83 -1.39 5.50 11.31
C GLN A 83 -0.41 4.37 10.99
N SER A 84 -0.90 3.15 10.78
CA SER A 84 -0.05 2.01 10.43
C SER A 84 0.63 2.19 9.06
N ILE A 85 -0.12 2.69 8.07
CA ILE A 85 0.46 3.01 6.75
C ILE A 85 1.49 4.14 6.91
N GLU A 86 1.19 5.18 7.68
CA GLU A 86 2.09 6.30 7.88
C GLU A 86 3.39 5.88 8.55
N ASN A 87 3.33 5.07 9.60
CA ASN A 87 4.52 4.53 10.26
C ASN A 87 5.37 3.71 9.30
N ARG A 88 4.75 2.86 8.48
CA ARG A 88 5.49 2.09 7.47
C ARG A 88 6.14 2.99 6.42
N VAL A 89 5.45 4.04 5.98
CA VAL A 89 6.02 5.03 5.06
C VAL A 89 7.28 5.65 5.69
N GLN A 90 7.21 6.05 6.96
CA GLN A 90 8.35 6.63 7.68
C GLN A 90 9.52 5.65 7.82
N GLU A 91 9.25 4.38 8.11
CA GLU A 91 10.30 3.34 8.15
C GLU A 91 11.00 3.18 6.79
N ILE A 92 10.25 3.18 5.69
CA ILE A 92 10.80 3.10 4.33
C ILE A 92 11.59 4.38 3.99
N GLU A 93 11.09 5.55 4.39
CA GLU A 93 11.81 6.83 4.24
C GLU A 93 13.17 6.78 4.94
N ALA A 94 13.16 6.37 6.22
CA ALA A 94 14.36 6.27 7.04
C ALA A 94 15.35 5.26 6.48
N ALA A 95 14.89 4.09 6.02
CA ALA A 95 15.73 3.06 5.43
C ALA A 95 16.31 3.47 4.06
N ALA A 96 15.57 4.23 3.26
CA ALA A 96 15.98 4.64 1.92
C ALA A 96 16.76 5.97 1.88
N GLY A 97 16.88 6.68 3.01
CA GLY A 97 17.45 8.04 3.05
C GLY A 97 16.69 9.05 2.18
N ASN A 98 15.44 8.76 1.84
CA ASN A 98 14.65 9.54 0.89
C ASN A 98 13.87 10.63 1.64
N PRO A 99 13.98 11.92 1.24
CA PRO A 99 13.12 12.95 1.78
C PRO A 99 11.66 12.73 1.33
N PRO A 100 10.68 13.23 2.11
CA PRO A 100 9.26 13.06 1.80
C PRO A 100 8.93 13.50 0.38
N GLY A 101 7.90 12.86 -0.19
CA GLY A 101 7.44 13.10 -1.56
C GLY A 101 7.35 14.59 -1.85
N ARG A 102 8.36 15.16 -2.55
CA ARG A 102 8.36 16.57 -2.95
C ARG A 102 6.99 16.83 -3.57
N ARG A 103 6.22 17.73 -2.97
CA ARG A 103 5.05 18.30 -3.62
C ARG A 103 5.60 19.01 -4.84
N GLU A 104 5.54 18.36 -5.99
CA GLU A 104 5.71 19.06 -7.26
C GLU A 104 4.53 20.02 -7.31
N TYR A 105 4.79 21.26 -6.88
CA TYR A 105 3.92 22.39 -7.14
C TYR A 105 3.91 22.55 -8.66
N GLY A 106 2.91 21.93 -9.30
CA GLY A 106 2.50 22.27 -10.64
C GLY A 106 1.84 23.65 -10.58
N ASN A 107 2.40 24.56 -11.36
CA ASN A 107 1.98 25.92 -11.68
C ASN A 107 0.45 26.06 -11.86
#